data_AF-A0A7C5U5C1-F1
#
_entry.id   AF-A0A7C5U5C1-F1
#
_cell.length_a   1.000
_cell.length_b   1.000
_cell.length_c   1.000
_cell.angle_alpha   90.00
_cell.angle_beta   90.00
_cell.angle_gamma   90.00
#
_symmetry.space_group_name_H-M   'P 1'
#
loop_
_entity.id
_entity.type
_entity.pdbx_description
1 polymer ?
#
loop_
_entity_poly.entity_id
_entity_poly.type
_entity_poly.pdbx_seq_one_letter_code
_entity_poly.pdbx_strand_id
1 'polypeptide(L)'
;MHRSRFIFITLLFMFSILPLHLLAIEKPALNLSVEVNFSPANIFDKPIQSAVFDTVLNLKQFEIVLVDALRNLSNEIRLQDLLTNADVILSNQKGSQGRLEIMITFENFQRQEERFEYIVNNLSGEYIKWGNEYIRVYLGERYKVDYSFGKEVYTKDSSGMYVKGYDGKYYMTSTFYSKVPHTDVSYSVKLKVEYYLYINDELRENGSFDVKNKLSVISHEYDAYNGRLLRYEYSLSELANTLAKSISRGLISKLQNSSSIFGIVESIKFPRVLIDVGERDGVKSGNTFGVKDNEKLIAEIKV
;
A
#
# COMPACT_ATOMS: atom_id res chain seq x y z
N MET A 1 63.08 54.53 27.43
CA MET A 1 61.80 55.23 27.63
C MET A 1 60.75 54.57 26.73
N HIS A 2 59.67 54.12 27.36
CA HIS A 2 58.38 53.59 26.87
C HIS A 2 58.01 53.42 25.37
N ARG A 3 57.46 52.21 25.08
CA ARG A 3 56.17 51.84 24.40
C ARG A 3 55.95 52.29 22.93
N SER A 4 55.30 51.57 22.01
CA SER A 4 54.34 50.45 22.08
C SER A 4 54.07 49.87 20.66
N ARG A 5 54.03 48.53 20.56
CA ARG A 5 53.12 47.61 19.80
C ARG A 5 52.56 48.04 18.43
N PHE A 6 52.68 47.14 17.43
CA PHE A 6 51.52 46.44 16.83
C PHE A 6 51.96 45.13 16.13
N ILE A 7 51.18 44.08 16.37
CA ILE A 7 51.32 42.70 15.88
C ILE A 7 50.49 42.57 14.60
N PHE A 8 51.06 42.00 13.53
CA PHE A 8 50.29 41.29 12.50
C PHE A 8 51.00 39.99 12.14
N ILE A 9 50.47 38.90 12.70
CA ILE A 9 50.79 37.52 12.35
C ILE A 9 50.00 37.21 11.09
N THR A 10 50.66 37.18 9.93
CA THR A 10 50.10 36.57 8.72
C THR A 10 50.22 35.06 8.83
N LEU A 11 49.06 34.43 8.98
CA LEU A 11 48.85 33.01 9.18
C LEU A 11 49.34 32.20 7.98
N LEU A 12 50.23 31.26 8.26
CA LEU A 12 50.77 30.24 7.38
C LEU A 12 50.00 28.93 7.66
N PHE A 13 49.23 28.44 6.69
CA PHE A 13 48.61 27.11 6.65
C PHE A 13 48.38 26.83 5.15
N MET A 14 49.11 25.98 4.41
CA MET A 14 49.64 24.64 4.68
C MET A 14 48.59 23.69 5.26
N PHE A 15 47.64 23.31 4.41
CA PHE A 15 47.00 21.99 4.40
C PHE A 15 47.11 21.49 2.94
N SER A 16 48.17 20.79 2.53
CA SER A 16 48.38 19.35 2.72
C SER A 16 47.10 18.53 2.59
N ILE A 17 46.84 18.07 1.37
CA ILE A 17 46.39 16.72 1.00
C ILE A 17 46.07 15.85 2.23
N LEU A 18 44.81 15.85 2.66
CA LEU A 18 44.21 14.63 3.17
C LEU A 18 43.36 14.07 2.02
N PRO A 19 43.43 12.77 1.70
CA PRO A 19 42.34 12.17 0.98
C PRO A 19 41.12 12.35 1.90
N LEU A 20 40.16 13.19 1.47
CA LEU A 20 38.80 13.08 1.97
C LEU A 20 38.37 11.65 1.65
N HIS A 21 38.54 10.75 2.60
CA HIS A 21 37.61 9.65 2.74
C HIS A 21 36.27 10.35 3.00
N LEU A 22 35.51 10.57 1.93
CA LEU A 22 34.08 10.79 1.99
C LEU A 22 33.49 9.64 2.80
N LEU A 23 33.36 9.84 4.11
CA LEU A 23 32.47 9.03 4.92
C LEU A 23 31.06 9.46 4.49
N ALA A 24 30.61 8.83 3.41
CA ALA A 24 29.25 8.92 2.94
C ALA A 24 28.33 8.61 4.12
N ILE A 25 27.36 9.48 4.37
CA ILE A 25 26.23 9.14 5.23
C ILE A 25 25.37 8.17 4.40
N GLU A 26 25.73 6.90 4.45
CA GLU A 26 25.06 5.83 3.72
C GLU A 26 23.69 5.55 4.35
N LYS A 27 22.74 5.08 3.53
CA LYS A 27 21.45 4.59 4.03
C LYS A 27 21.71 3.49 5.07
N PRO A 28 20.98 3.49 6.21
CA PRO A 28 21.24 2.48 7.22
C PRO A 28 20.91 1.10 6.66
N ALA A 29 21.89 0.20 6.73
CA ALA A 29 21.70 -1.20 6.42
C ALA A 29 20.93 -1.87 7.56
N LEU A 30 19.74 -2.38 7.30
CA LEU A 30 18.86 -3.00 8.30
C LEU A 30 18.76 -4.51 8.12
N ASN A 31 18.71 -5.22 9.25
CA ASN A 31 18.17 -6.57 9.29
C ASN A 31 16.64 -6.49 9.35
N LEU A 32 15.94 -7.22 8.49
CA LEU A 32 14.47 -7.24 8.45
C LEU A 32 13.96 -8.55 9.01
N SER A 33 13.23 -8.49 10.12
CA SER A 33 12.53 -9.62 10.71
C SER A 33 11.03 -9.46 10.54
N VAL A 34 10.37 -10.48 9.97
CA VAL A 34 8.91 -10.52 9.82
C VAL A 34 8.37 -11.78 10.46
N GLU A 35 7.66 -11.59 11.58
CA GLU A 35 7.01 -12.67 12.31
C GLU A 35 5.51 -12.65 12.03
N VAL A 36 4.97 -13.79 11.62
CA VAL A 36 3.53 -13.96 11.38
C VAL A 36 2.99 -14.94 12.42
N ASN A 37 2.11 -14.43 13.27
CA ASN A 37 1.60 -15.12 14.44
C ASN A 37 0.11 -15.45 14.31
N PHE A 38 -0.25 -16.66 14.75
CA PHE A 38 -1.62 -17.19 14.76
C PHE A 38 -2.29 -17.29 13.38
N SER A 39 -1.49 -17.37 12.32
CA SER A 39 -1.97 -17.57 10.96
C SER A 39 -2.67 -18.93 10.82
N PRO A 40 -3.86 -19.00 10.20
CA PRO A 40 -4.54 -20.26 9.99
C PRO A 40 -3.68 -21.18 9.12
N ALA A 41 -3.25 -22.32 9.67
CA ALA A 41 -2.44 -23.33 8.98
C ALA A 41 -1.16 -22.81 8.30
N ASN A 42 -0.64 -21.65 8.73
CA ASN A 42 0.58 -20.99 8.22
C ASN A 42 0.58 -20.73 6.70
N ILE A 43 -0.57 -20.81 6.04
CA ILE A 43 -0.68 -20.75 4.58
C ILE A 43 -0.50 -19.32 4.05
N PHE A 44 -0.65 -18.32 4.91
CA PHE A 44 -0.46 -16.90 4.57
C PHE A 44 0.94 -16.37 4.93
N ASP A 45 1.74 -17.12 5.68
CA ASP A 45 2.97 -16.61 6.31
C ASP A 45 3.98 -16.19 5.26
N LYS A 46 4.33 -17.11 4.34
CA LYS A 46 5.31 -16.84 3.28
C LYS A 46 4.86 -15.71 2.34
N PRO A 47 3.63 -15.70 1.79
CA PRO A 47 3.18 -14.58 0.95
C PRO A 47 3.21 -13.22 1.68
N ILE A 48 2.82 -13.18 2.96
CA ILE A 48 2.84 -11.95 3.75
C ILE A 48 4.28 -11.50 4.00
N GLN A 49 5.17 -12.40 4.41
CA GLN A 49 6.59 -12.11 4.61
C GLN A 49 7.24 -11.56 3.33
N SER A 50 6.99 -12.21 2.20
CA SER A 50 7.48 -11.80 0.87
C SER A 50 6.99 -10.40 0.51
N ALA A 51 5.69 -10.13 0.65
CA ALA A 51 5.14 -8.82 0.34
C ALA A 51 5.64 -7.70 1.26
N VAL A 52 5.82 -7.98 2.56
CA VAL A 52 6.40 -7.03 3.51
C VAL A 52 7.85 -6.72 3.13
N PHE A 53 8.63 -7.75 2.78
CA PHE A 53 10.00 -7.59 2.32
C PHE A 53 10.08 -6.69 1.08
N ASP A 54 9.29 -7.00 0.04
CA ASP A 54 9.19 -6.19 -1.18
C ASP A 54 8.78 -4.75 -0.87
N THR A 55 7.86 -4.57 0.08
CA THR A 55 7.41 -3.24 0.48
C THR A 55 8.54 -2.42 1.07
N VAL A 56 9.27 -2.97 2.04
CA VAL A 56 10.37 -2.28 2.71
C VAL A 56 11.51 -2.00 1.72
N LEU A 57 11.84 -2.96 0.84
CA LEU A 57 12.83 -2.76 -0.21
C LEU A 57 12.44 -1.59 -1.15
N ASN A 58 11.17 -1.51 -1.53
CA ASN A 58 10.66 -0.47 -2.42
C ASN A 58 10.54 0.91 -1.76
N LEU A 59 10.58 1.02 -0.43
CA LEU A 59 10.61 2.30 0.27
C LEU A 59 11.90 3.08 -0.01
N LYS A 60 13.00 2.41 -0.39
CA LYS A 60 14.33 3.00 -0.67
C LYS A 60 14.93 3.85 0.46
N GLN A 61 14.29 3.92 1.63
CA GLN A 61 14.77 4.61 2.82
C GLN A 61 15.87 3.83 3.54
N PHE A 62 15.94 2.51 3.31
CA PHE A 62 16.84 1.59 3.99
C PHE A 62 17.57 0.71 2.96
N GLU A 63 18.80 0.33 3.27
CA GLU A 63 19.45 -0.82 2.61
C GLU A 63 19.07 -2.08 3.40
N ILE A 64 18.68 -3.17 2.76
CA ILE A 64 18.38 -4.44 3.45
C ILE A 64 19.57 -5.37 3.33
N VAL A 65 20.03 -5.94 4.45
CA VAL A 65 21.22 -6.78 4.48
C VAL A 65 21.02 -8.02 3.60
N LEU A 66 22.02 -8.27 2.73
CA LEU A 66 22.02 -9.30 1.69
C LEU A 66 21.68 -10.72 2.21
N VAL A 67 22.07 -11.06 3.45
CA VAL A 67 21.81 -12.38 4.04
C VAL A 67 20.32 -12.61 4.27
N ASP A 68 19.57 -11.59 4.69
CA ASP A 68 18.13 -11.70 4.90
C ASP A 68 17.37 -11.70 3.56
N ALA A 69 17.84 -10.90 2.60
CA ALA A 69 17.35 -10.94 1.23
C ALA A 69 17.51 -12.36 0.65
N LEU A 70 18.71 -12.94 0.73
CA LEU A 70 19.02 -14.28 0.19
C LEU A 70 18.30 -15.42 0.93
N ARG A 71 18.16 -15.36 2.26
CA ARG A 71 17.40 -16.35 3.04
C ARG A 71 15.92 -16.35 2.65
N ASN A 72 15.32 -15.18 2.48
CA ASN A 72 13.92 -15.07 2.07
C ASN A 72 13.73 -15.40 0.58
N LEU A 73 14.67 -15.03 -0.30
CA LEU A 73 14.74 -15.45 -1.71
C LEU A 73 14.82 -16.97 -1.88
N SER A 74 15.58 -17.66 -1.03
CA SER A 74 15.68 -19.13 -1.10
C SER A 74 14.34 -19.83 -0.85
N ASN A 75 13.38 -19.13 -0.24
CA ASN A 75 12.05 -19.63 0.05
C ASN A 75 11.04 -19.43 -1.09
N GLU A 76 11.36 -18.70 -2.18
CA GLU A 76 10.47 -18.52 -3.34
C GLU A 76 11.20 -18.42 -4.70
N ILE A 77 10.82 -19.31 -5.63
CA ILE A 77 11.37 -19.43 -6.99
C ILE A 77 10.83 -18.30 -7.88
N ARG A 78 11.50 -17.13 -7.90
CA ARG A 78 11.50 -16.18 -9.05
C ARG A 78 12.80 -15.37 -9.07
N LEU A 79 13.89 -16.06 -9.40
CA LEU A 79 15.22 -15.47 -9.59
C LEU A 79 15.30 -14.39 -10.68
N GLN A 80 14.37 -14.38 -11.65
CA GLN A 80 14.50 -13.53 -12.85
C GLN A 80 14.19 -12.05 -12.61
N ASP A 81 13.24 -11.69 -11.74
CA ASP A 81 12.91 -10.29 -11.45
C ASP A 81 13.95 -9.62 -10.53
N LEU A 82 14.70 -10.45 -9.78
CA LEU A 82 15.76 -10.00 -8.88
C LEU A 82 17.11 -9.87 -9.58
N LEU A 83 17.42 -10.60 -10.65
CA LEU A 83 18.73 -10.50 -11.32
C LEU A 83 19.04 -9.11 -11.89
N THR A 84 18.03 -8.34 -12.31
CA THR A 84 18.22 -6.94 -12.70
C THR A 84 18.56 -6.01 -11.54
N ASN A 85 18.23 -6.38 -10.30
CA ASN A 85 18.59 -5.66 -9.08
C ASN A 85 19.74 -6.33 -8.30
N ALA A 86 20.04 -7.62 -8.53
CA ALA A 86 21.00 -8.41 -7.79
C ALA A 86 22.45 -8.00 -8.08
N ASP A 87 22.74 -7.52 -9.29
CA ASP A 87 24.04 -6.95 -9.64
C ASP A 87 24.37 -5.68 -8.82
N VAL A 88 23.35 -4.97 -8.31
CA VAL A 88 23.53 -3.82 -7.40
C VAL A 88 23.73 -4.26 -5.94
N ILE A 89 23.16 -5.41 -5.55
CA ILE A 89 23.11 -5.87 -4.14
C ILE A 89 24.33 -6.75 -3.79
N LEU A 90 24.93 -7.44 -4.77
CA LEU A 90 26.06 -8.37 -4.55
C LEU A 90 27.42 -7.66 -4.29
N SER A 91 27.57 -6.37 -4.56
CA SER A 91 28.87 -5.69 -4.49
C SER A 91 29.23 -5.10 -3.11
N ASN A 92 28.28 -4.94 -2.19
CA ASN A 92 28.47 -4.20 -0.93
C ASN A 92 28.01 -5.02 0.30
N GLN A 93 28.85 -5.92 0.81
CA GLN A 93 28.61 -6.51 2.14
C GLN A 93 28.88 -5.45 3.22
N LYS A 94 27.86 -4.66 3.57
CA LYS A 94 27.88 -3.79 4.75
C LYS A 94 27.38 -4.55 5.98
N GLY A 95 28.01 -4.31 7.13
CA GLY A 95 27.47 -4.75 8.42
C GLY A 95 26.17 -4.02 8.74
N SER A 96 25.22 -4.73 9.35
CA SER A 96 23.94 -4.15 9.77
C SER A 96 24.17 -2.98 10.75
N GLN A 97 23.54 -1.85 10.48
CA GLN A 97 23.51 -0.65 11.34
C GLN A 97 22.20 -0.54 12.13
N GLY A 98 21.26 -1.49 11.95
CA GLY A 98 19.96 -1.46 12.63
C GLY A 98 19.08 -2.68 12.33
N ARG A 99 17.87 -2.70 12.90
CA ARG A 99 16.89 -3.75 12.62
C ARG A 99 15.47 -3.18 12.53
N LEU A 100 14.70 -3.70 11.59
CA LEU A 100 13.27 -3.47 11.48
C LEU A 100 12.57 -4.78 11.82
N GLU A 101 11.80 -4.78 12.91
CA GLU A 101 11.00 -5.91 13.35
C GLU A 101 9.54 -5.62 13.04
N ILE A 102 8.87 -6.54 12.34
CA ILE A 102 7.46 -6.45 11.98
C ILE A 102 6.76 -7.71 12.50
N MET A 103 5.80 -7.52 13.39
CA MET A 103 4.99 -8.60 13.94
C MET A 103 3.56 -8.47 13.42
N ILE A 104 3.04 -9.54 12.84
CA ILE A 104 1.72 -9.60 12.22
C ILE A 104 0.90 -10.65 12.96
N THR A 105 -0.13 -10.21 13.67
CA THR A 105 -0.96 -11.06 14.52
C THR A 105 -2.34 -11.21 13.90
N PHE A 106 -2.75 -12.45 13.59
CA PHE A 106 -4.12 -12.74 13.19
C PHE A 106 -5.04 -12.71 14.42
N GLU A 107 -5.84 -11.65 14.55
CA GLU A 107 -6.80 -11.52 15.66
C GLU A 107 -8.11 -12.24 15.37
N ASN A 108 -8.51 -12.30 14.09
CA ASN A 108 -9.69 -13.02 13.66
C ASN A 108 -9.52 -13.57 12.24
N PHE A 109 -9.95 -14.81 12.03
CA PHE A 109 -10.05 -15.44 10.72
C PHE A 109 -11.27 -16.36 10.69
N GLN A 110 -12.37 -15.86 10.14
CA GLN A 110 -13.65 -16.57 10.15
C GLN A 110 -14.18 -16.75 8.75
N ARG A 111 -14.52 -18.00 8.40
CA ARG A 111 -15.24 -18.30 7.18
C ARG A 111 -16.70 -17.87 7.34
N GLN A 112 -17.20 -17.13 6.35
CA GLN A 112 -18.58 -16.67 6.26
C GLN A 112 -19.20 -17.19 4.98
N GLU A 113 -20.44 -17.65 5.08
CA GLU A 113 -21.27 -17.99 3.94
C GLU A 113 -22.49 -17.09 3.94
N GLU A 114 -22.73 -16.40 2.84
CA GLU A 114 -23.89 -15.54 2.65
C GLU A 114 -24.73 -16.09 1.51
N ARG A 115 -25.96 -16.50 1.84
CA ARG A 115 -26.91 -17.00 0.86
C ARG A 115 -27.75 -15.85 0.32
N PHE A 116 -27.80 -15.75 -1.00
CA PHE A 116 -28.59 -14.76 -1.71
C PHE A 116 -29.64 -15.46 -2.56
N GLU A 117 -30.81 -14.83 -2.68
CA GLU A 117 -31.87 -15.27 -3.59
C GLU A 117 -31.83 -14.56 -4.95
N TYR A 118 -31.22 -13.38 -4.98
CA TYR A 118 -31.20 -12.48 -6.12
C TYR A 118 -29.78 -12.03 -6.42
N ILE A 119 -29.45 -11.94 -7.70
CA ILE A 119 -28.15 -11.46 -8.17
C ILE A 119 -28.35 -10.24 -9.07
N VAL A 120 -27.39 -9.31 -9.02
CA VAL A 120 -27.40 -8.12 -9.88
C VAL A 120 -27.37 -8.54 -11.35
N ASN A 121 -28.21 -7.91 -12.15
CA ASN A 121 -28.27 -8.05 -13.59
C ASN A 121 -28.08 -6.66 -14.22
N ASN A 122 -26.90 -6.44 -14.82
CA ASN A 122 -26.46 -5.14 -15.30
C ASN A 122 -27.11 -4.69 -16.62
N LEU A 123 -27.91 -5.53 -17.27
CA LEU A 123 -28.62 -5.19 -18.52
C LEU A 123 -30.09 -4.89 -18.27
N SER A 124 -30.82 -5.92 -17.87
CA SER A 124 -32.25 -5.86 -17.60
C SER A 124 -32.62 -7.11 -16.82
N GLY A 125 -33.26 -6.93 -15.67
CA GLY A 125 -33.65 -8.03 -14.80
C GLY A 125 -35.13 -7.96 -14.46
N GLU A 126 -35.64 -9.09 -14.00
CA GLU A 126 -37.05 -9.27 -13.66
C GLU A 126 -37.43 -8.60 -12.34
N TYR A 127 -36.43 -8.22 -11.54
CA TYR A 127 -36.61 -7.65 -10.21
C TYR A 127 -35.84 -6.35 -10.04
N ILE A 128 -36.35 -5.50 -9.17
CA ILE A 128 -35.64 -4.35 -8.61
C ILE A 128 -35.60 -4.48 -7.09
N LYS A 129 -34.62 -3.86 -6.44
CA LYS A 129 -34.62 -3.74 -4.99
C LYS A 129 -35.22 -2.39 -4.59
N TRP A 130 -36.25 -2.40 -3.76
CA TRP A 130 -36.87 -1.20 -3.20
C TRP A 130 -36.97 -1.35 -1.68
N GLY A 131 -36.18 -0.56 -0.94
CA GLY A 131 -35.98 -0.78 0.49
C GLY A 131 -35.38 -2.17 0.74
N ASN A 132 -36.10 -2.99 1.53
CA ASN A 132 -35.69 -4.35 1.88
C ASN A 132 -36.35 -5.44 1.02
N GLU A 133 -37.15 -5.06 0.01
CA GLU A 133 -37.91 -6.00 -0.81
C GLU A 133 -37.41 -6.06 -2.25
N TYR A 134 -37.61 -7.22 -2.89
CA TYR A 134 -37.39 -7.40 -4.33
C TYR A 134 -38.75 -7.40 -5.04
N ILE A 135 -38.96 -6.38 -5.86
CA ILE A 135 -40.22 -6.16 -6.57
C ILE A 135 -40.07 -6.68 -8.00
N ARG A 136 -40.98 -7.56 -8.41
CA ARG A 136 -41.04 -8.05 -9.79
C ARG A 136 -41.54 -6.95 -10.72
N VAL A 137 -40.85 -6.71 -11.82
CA VAL A 137 -41.13 -5.65 -12.79
C VAL A 137 -41.32 -6.21 -14.20
N TYR A 138 -41.98 -5.45 -15.07
CA TYR A 138 -42.11 -5.81 -16.48
C TYR A 138 -40.78 -5.62 -17.21
N LEU A 139 -40.24 -6.72 -17.74
CA LEU A 139 -38.92 -6.74 -18.38
C LEU A 139 -38.87 -5.81 -19.61
N GLY A 140 -37.80 -5.03 -19.72
CA GLY A 140 -37.58 -4.11 -20.84
C GLY A 140 -38.52 -2.90 -20.89
N GLU A 141 -39.48 -2.78 -19.95
CA GLU A 141 -40.39 -1.64 -19.92
C GLU A 141 -39.84 -0.50 -19.06
N ARG A 142 -39.69 0.67 -19.69
CA ARG A 142 -39.26 1.91 -19.04
C ARG A 142 -40.34 2.96 -19.22
N TYR A 143 -40.42 3.87 -18.26
CA TYR A 143 -41.45 4.91 -18.19
C TYR A 143 -40.82 6.26 -17.83
N LYS A 144 -41.26 7.32 -18.51
CA LYS A 144 -41.07 8.70 -18.08
C LYS A 144 -42.24 9.13 -17.21
N VAL A 145 -41.98 10.05 -16.30
CA VAL A 145 -43.00 10.69 -15.48
C VAL A 145 -43.16 12.13 -15.97
N ASP A 146 -44.40 12.50 -16.26
CA ASP A 146 -44.82 13.87 -16.51
C ASP A 146 -45.87 14.28 -15.47
N TYR A 147 -45.99 15.57 -15.21
CA TYR A 147 -47.03 16.11 -14.34
C TYR A 147 -48.14 16.74 -15.19
N SER A 148 -49.33 16.17 -15.13
CA SER A 148 -50.52 16.70 -15.80
C SER A 148 -51.62 16.95 -14.77
N PHE A 149 -52.13 18.18 -14.69
CA PHE A 149 -53.12 18.61 -13.70
C PHE A 149 -52.79 18.22 -12.24
N GLY A 150 -51.52 18.31 -11.85
CA GLY A 150 -51.05 18.00 -10.50
C GLY A 150 -50.98 16.50 -10.18
N LYS A 151 -51.15 15.61 -11.16
CA LYS A 151 -50.99 14.16 -11.03
C LYS A 151 -49.82 13.68 -11.88
N GLU A 152 -49.10 12.69 -11.34
CA GLU A 152 -48.09 11.96 -12.09
C GLU A 152 -48.74 11.10 -13.16
N VAL A 153 -48.26 11.24 -14.39
CA VAL A 153 -48.65 10.44 -15.54
C VAL A 153 -47.42 9.72 -16.05
N TYR A 154 -47.48 8.40 -16.06
CA TYR A 154 -46.37 7.53 -16.47
C TYR A 154 -46.61 7.05 -17.89
N THR A 155 -45.70 7.40 -18.80
CA THR A 155 -45.77 7.03 -20.23
C THR A 155 -44.60 6.15 -20.59
N LYS A 156 -44.87 5.04 -21.31
CA LYS A 156 -43.83 4.09 -21.72
C LYS A 156 -42.85 4.76 -22.69
N ASP A 157 -41.57 4.75 -22.33
CA ASP A 157 -40.48 5.39 -23.07
C ASP A 157 -39.17 4.67 -22.71
N SER A 158 -38.40 4.23 -23.72
CA SER A 158 -37.16 3.46 -23.53
C SER A 158 -36.06 4.21 -22.78
N SER A 159 -36.09 5.55 -22.79
CA SER A 159 -35.18 6.42 -22.04
C SER A 159 -35.72 6.79 -20.65
N GLY A 160 -36.87 6.26 -20.25
CA GLY A 160 -37.50 6.49 -18.96
C GLY A 160 -36.69 5.94 -17.78
N MET A 161 -36.73 6.64 -16.65
CA MET A 161 -36.04 6.23 -15.40
C MET A 161 -36.90 5.33 -14.51
N TYR A 162 -38.19 5.21 -14.80
CA TYR A 162 -39.13 4.43 -14.01
C TYR A 162 -39.41 3.08 -14.64
N VAL A 163 -39.74 2.10 -13.81
CA VAL A 163 -40.22 0.77 -14.18
C VAL A 163 -41.53 0.49 -13.47
N LYS A 164 -42.38 -0.33 -14.08
CA LYS A 164 -43.66 -0.71 -13.49
C LYS A 164 -43.55 -2.05 -12.77
N GLY A 165 -43.92 -2.07 -11.49
CA GLY A 165 -44.05 -3.28 -10.70
C GLY A 165 -45.31 -4.07 -11.08
N TYR A 166 -45.29 -5.38 -10.81
CA TYR A 166 -46.47 -6.25 -10.96
C TYR A 166 -47.59 -5.89 -9.97
N ASP A 167 -47.27 -5.13 -8.94
CA ASP A 167 -48.23 -4.53 -8.00
C ASP A 167 -48.90 -3.25 -8.56
N GLY A 168 -48.56 -2.85 -9.79
CA GLY A 168 -49.15 -1.72 -10.49
C GLY A 168 -48.50 -0.36 -10.20
N LYS A 169 -47.54 -0.30 -9.27
CA LYS A 169 -46.83 0.94 -8.91
C LYS A 169 -45.62 1.18 -9.81
N TYR A 170 -45.13 2.42 -9.81
CA TYR A 170 -43.93 2.82 -10.55
C TYR A 170 -42.78 3.09 -9.60
N TYR A 171 -41.59 2.65 -9.99
CA TYR A 171 -40.37 2.74 -9.19
C TYR A 171 -39.24 3.32 -10.03
N MET A 172 -38.50 4.26 -9.46
CA MET A 172 -37.25 4.70 -10.05
C MET A 172 -36.18 3.65 -9.77
N THR A 173 -35.44 3.20 -10.79
CA THR A 173 -34.36 2.23 -10.59
C THR A 173 -33.20 2.42 -11.58
N SER A 174 -31.98 2.19 -11.08
CA SER A 174 -30.76 2.08 -11.87
C SER A 174 -30.20 0.65 -11.92
N THR A 175 -30.70 -0.26 -11.08
CA THR A 175 -30.13 -1.59 -10.90
C THR A 175 -31.23 -2.64 -10.95
N PHE A 176 -31.01 -3.68 -11.75
CA PHE A 176 -31.92 -4.82 -11.83
C PHE A 176 -31.30 -6.07 -11.22
N TYR A 177 -32.17 -7.04 -10.97
CA TYR A 177 -31.84 -8.30 -10.38
C TYR A 177 -32.53 -9.44 -11.11
N SER A 178 -31.87 -10.60 -11.12
CA SER A 178 -32.44 -11.88 -11.52
C SER A 178 -32.59 -12.77 -10.28
N LYS A 179 -33.67 -13.54 -10.19
CA LYS A 179 -33.88 -14.49 -9.09
C LYS A 179 -33.10 -15.78 -9.34
N VAL A 180 -31.84 -15.76 -8.93
CA VAL A 180 -30.92 -16.90 -9.06
C VAL A 180 -30.29 -17.15 -7.69
N PRO A 181 -30.77 -18.13 -6.93
CA PRO A 181 -30.21 -18.44 -5.62
C PRO A 181 -28.75 -18.89 -5.72
N HIS A 182 -27.89 -18.32 -4.89
CA HIS A 182 -26.45 -18.62 -4.84
C HIS A 182 -25.90 -18.38 -3.43
N THR A 183 -24.69 -18.88 -3.18
CA THR A 183 -24.02 -18.71 -1.89
C THR A 183 -22.61 -18.20 -2.12
N ASP A 184 -22.33 -17.00 -1.64
CA ASP A 184 -20.97 -16.48 -1.64
C ASP A 184 -20.25 -16.93 -0.37
N VAL A 185 -18.96 -17.21 -0.52
CA VAL A 185 -18.09 -17.65 0.57
C VAL A 185 -16.95 -16.66 0.69
N SER A 186 -16.68 -16.22 1.91
CA SER A 186 -15.56 -15.31 2.18
C SER A 186 -14.89 -15.60 3.52
N TYR A 187 -13.68 -15.12 3.71
CA TYR A 187 -13.05 -15.03 5.02
C TYR A 187 -13.11 -13.58 5.53
N SER A 188 -13.66 -13.37 6.71
CA SER A 188 -13.50 -12.14 7.47
C SER A 188 -12.19 -12.21 8.25
N VAL A 189 -11.24 -11.33 7.90
CA VAL A 189 -9.88 -11.33 8.44
C VAL A 189 -9.62 -10.01 9.16
N LYS A 190 -9.15 -10.11 10.41
CA LYS A 190 -8.62 -8.98 11.18
C LYS A 190 -7.19 -9.30 11.60
N LEU A 191 -6.26 -8.43 11.22
CA LEU A 191 -4.86 -8.50 11.60
C LEU A 191 -4.48 -7.26 12.38
N LYS A 192 -3.56 -7.41 13.32
CA LYS A 192 -2.83 -6.31 13.94
C LYS A 192 -1.37 -6.40 13.48
N VAL A 193 -0.84 -5.29 12.96
CA VAL A 193 0.56 -5.18 12.54
C VAL A 193 1.27 -4.23 13.49
N GLU A 194 2.35 -4.69 14.10
CA GLU A 194 3.21 -3.92 14.99
C GLU A 194 4.60 -3.84 14.36
N TYR A 195 5.25 -2.68 14.48
CA TYR A 195 6.58 -2.48 13.91
C TYR A 195 7.50 -1.73 14.87
N TYR A 196 8.78 -2.07 14.83
CA TYR A 196 9.84 -1.47 15.65
C TYR A 196 11.09 -1.26 14.80
N LEU A 197 11.51 -0.01 14.66
CA LEU A 197 12.73 0.38 13.94
C LEU A 197 13.82 0.75 14.95
N TYR A 198 14.90 -0.01 14.94
CA TYR A 198 16.10 0.24 15.71
C TYR A 198 17.24 0.67 14.79
N ILE A 199 17.97 1.73 15.14
CA ILE A 199 19.19 2.16 14.43
C ILE A 199 20.27 2.40 15.48
N ASN A 200 21.42 1.73 15.32
CA ASN A 200 22.51 1.70 16.30
C ASN A 200 22.01 1.28 17.70
N ASP A 201 21.15 0.26 17.73
CA ASP A 201 20.47 -0.28 18.93
C ASP A 201 19.55 0.70 19.70
N GLU A 202 19.33 1.90 19.18
CA GLU A 202 18.34 2.83 19.71
C GLU A 202 16.99 2.67 18.99
N LEU A 203 15.90 2.57 19.75
CA LEU A 203 14.55 2.59 19.19
C LEU A 203 14.28 3.97 18.58
N ARG A 204 14.20 4.03 17.25
CA ARG A 204 13.92 5.26 16.50
C ARG A 204 12.44 5.47 16.32
N GLU A 205 11.71 4.39 16.08
CA GLU A 205 10.28 4.47 15.83
C GLU A 205 9.59 3.14 16.13
N ASN A 206 8.34 3.24 16.56
CA ASN A 206 7.46 2.10 16.65
C ASN A 206 6.01 2.54 16.46
N GLY A 207 5.15 1.58 16.15
CA GLY A 207 3.73 1.82 16.04
C GLY A 207 2.97 0.55 15.74
N SER A 208 1.65 0.72 15.58
CA SER A 208 0.78 -0.36 15.15
C SER A 208 -0.36 0.14 14.28
N PHE A 209 -0.94 -0.77 13.51
CA PHE A 209 -2.16 -0.54 12.75
C PHE A 209 -2.94 -1.83 12.53
N ASP A 210 -4.25 -1.69 12.35
CA ASP A 210 -5.15 -2.80 12.06
C ASP A 210 -5.37 -2.94 10.56
N VAL A 211 -5.44 -4.19 10.09
CA VAL A 211 -5.90 -4.54 8.74
C VAL A 211 -7.19 -5.34 8.86
N LYS A 212 -8.26 -4.85 8.22
CA LYS A 212 -9.55 -5.55 8.13
C LYS A 212 -9.88 -5.81 6.68
N ASN A 213 -10.05 -7.07 6.30
CA ASN A 213 -10.36 -7.48 4.93
C ASN A 213 -11.48 -8.53 4.91
N LYS A 214 -12.37 -8.44 3.92
CA LYS A 214 -13.26 -9.53 3.51
C LYS A 214 -12.65 -10.18 2.27
N LEU A 215 -12.14 -11.39 2.40
CA LEU A 215 -11.48 -12.12 1.32
C LEU A 215 -12.50 -13.05 0.66
N SER A 216 -12.99 -12.70 -0.53
CA SER A 216 -13.91 -13.55 -1.28
C SER A 216 -13.22 -14.83 -1.73
N VAL A 217 -13.76 -15.99 -1.35
CA VAL A 217 -13.29 -17.32 -1.77
C VAL A 217 -14.11 -17.80 -2.96
N ILE A 218 -15.43 -17.64 -2.86
CA ILE A 218 -16.38 -17.94 -3.92
C ILE A 218 -17.27 -16.72 -4.07
N SER A 219 -17.35 -16.18 -5.28
CA SER A 219 -18.30 -15.12 -5.64
C SER A 219 -19.03 -15.47 -6.92
N HIS A 220 -20.23 -14.94 -7.08
CA HIS A 220 -21.02 -15.14 -8.29
C HIS A 220 -21.26 -13.84 -9.02
N GLU A 221 -21.36 -13.93 -10.35
CA GLU A 221 -21.79 -12.84 -11.23
C GLU A 221 -22.80 -13.37 -12.22
N TYR A 222 -23.77 -12.54 -12.62
CA TYR A 222 -24.75 -12.94 -13.62
C TYR A 222 -24.34 -12.44 -15.00
N ASP A 223 -24.07 -13.40 -15.89
CA ASP A 223 -23.87 -13.14 -17.31
C ASP A 223 -25.24 -12.97 -17.97
N ALA A 224 -25.71 -11.72 -17.99
CA ALA A 224 -27.02 -11.35 -18.48
C ALA A 224 -27.21 -11.58 -19.99
N TYR A 225 -26.13 -11.62 -20.77
CA TYR A 225 -26.19 -11.88 -22.21
C TYR A 225 -26.49 -13.35 -22.52
N ASN A 226 -25.89 -14.25 -21.73
CA ASN A 226 -26.05 -15.70 -21.91
C ASN A 226 -27.04 -16.32 -20.89
N GLY A 227 -27.63 -15.50 -20.02
CA GLY A 227 -28.63 -15.93 -19.04
C GLY A 227 -28.10 -16.91 -17.99
N ARG A 228 -26.80 -16.87 -17.67
CA ARG A 228 -26.14 -17.86 -16.80
C ARG A 228 -25.44 -17.24 -15.60
N LEU A 229 -25.36 -18.02 -14.53
CA LEU A 229 -24.57 -17.67 -13.34
C LEU A 229 -23.11 -18.08 -13.56
N LEU A 230 -22.20 -17.13 -13.47
CA LEU A 230 -20.77 -17.37 -13.43
C LEU A 230 -20.32 -17.50 -11.98
N ARG A 231 -19.48 -18.49 -11.71
CA ARG A 231 -18.92 -18.76 -10.40
C ARG A 231 -17.41 -18.57 -10.47
N TYR A 232 -16.89 -17.68 -9.64
CA TYR A 232 -15.47 -17.42 -9.51
C TYR A 232 -14.97 -18.00 -8.20
N GLU A 233 -13.92 -18.81 -8.29
CA GLU A 233 -13.16 -19.28 -7.13
C GLU A 233 -11.81 -18.59 -7.11
N TYR A 234 -11.49 -17.95 -5.99
CA TYR A 234 -10.21 -17.29 -5.82
C TYR A 234 -9.23 -18.26 -5.18
N SER A 235 -8.05 -18.33 -5.79
CA SER A 235 -6.94 -19.12 -5.29
C SER A 235 -6.36 -18.52 -4.02
N LEU A 236 -5.71 -19.35 -3.20
CA LEU A 236 -5.05 -18.91 -1.98
C LEU A 236 -4.04 -17.77 -2.24
N SER A 237 -3.32 -17.81 -3.37
CA SER A 237 -2.36 -16.76 -3.73
C SER A 237 -3.04 -15.42 -3.97
N GLU A 238 -4.24 -15.38 -4.55
CA GLU A 238 -5.03 -14.15 -4.73
C GLU A 238 -5.51 -13.58 -3.39
N LEU A 239 -5.95 -14.44 -2.47
CA LEU A 239 -6.33 -14.04 -1.12
C LEU A 239 -5.12 -13.47 -0.35
N ALA A 240 -3.99 -14.16 -0.43
CA ALA A 240 -2.76 -13.76 0.22
C ALA A 240 -2.23 -12.43 -0.36
N ASN A 241 -2.27 -12.25 -1.68
CA ASN A 241 -1.93 -11.00 -2.35
C ASN A 241 -2.82 -9.82 -1.90
N THR A 242 -4.09 -10.09 -1.62
CA THR A 242 -5.01 -9.06 -1.11
C THR A 242 -4.64 -8.63 0.30
N LEU A 243 -4.32 -9.58 1.19
CA LEU A 243 -3.83 -9.28 2.54
C LEU A 243 -2.49 -8.53 2.50
N ALA A 244 -1.54 -9.05 1.72
CA ALA A 244 -0.24 -8.46 1.47
C ALA A 244 -0.36 -6.98 1.08
N LYS A 245 -1.15 -6.67 0.04
CA LYS A 245 -1.37 -5.29 -0.41
C LYS A 245 -1.90 -4.38 0.70
N SER A 246 -2.81 -4.85 1.54
CA SER A 246 -3.33 -4.05 2.66
C SER A 246 -2.26 -3.79 3.73
N ILE A 247 -1.45 -4.81 4.06
CA ILE A 247 -0.33 -4.68 5.01
C ILE A 247 0.72 -3.72 4.45
N SER A 248 1.10 -3.88 3.18
CA SER A 248 2.05 -3.01 2.48
C SER A 248 1.62 -1.55 2.53
N ARG A 249 0.36 -1.25 2.20
CA ARG A 249 -0.17 0.13 2.27
C ARG A 249 -0.08 0.71 3.68
N GLY A 250 -0.39 -0.10 4.70
CA GLY A 250 -0.26 0.30 6.09
C GLY A 250 1.19 0.63 6.46
N LEU A 251 2.13 -0.29 6.16
CA LEU A 251 3.56 -0.08 6.40
C LEU A 251 4.11 1.13 5.67
N ILE A 252 3.79 1.29 4.37
CA ILE A 252 4.18 2.46 3.58
C ILE A 252 3.70 3.73 4.27
N SER A 253 2.44 3.80 4.67
CA SER A 253 1.89 5.02 5.31
C SER A 253 2.57 5.38 6.63
N LYS A 254 3.11 4.39 7.36
CA LYS A 254 3.76 4.58 8.64
C LYS A 254 5.26 4.90 8.48
N LEU A 255 5.98 4.05 7.74
CA LEU A 255 7.42 4.15 7.57
C LEU A 255 7.83 5.30 6.64
N GLN A 256 7.02 5.65 5.62
CA GLN A 256 7.38 6.78 4.74
C GLN A 256 7.46 8.12 5.48
N ASN A 257 6.71 8.28 6.57
CA ASN A 257 6.59 9.56 7.26
C ASN A 257 7.50 9.69 8.49
N SER A 258 8.28 8.67 8.82
CA SER A 258 8.84 8.53 10.15
C SER A 258 10.35 8.60 10.26
N SER A 259 11.06 8.37 9.16
CA SER A 259 12.51 8.54 9.11
C SER A 259 12.85 9.91 8.53
N SER A 260 13.83 10.58 9.14
CA SER A 260 14.48 11.72 8.48
C SER A 260 15.03 11.22 7.15
N ILE A 261 14.69 11.90 6.05
CA ILE A 261 15.18 11.51 4.73
C ILE A 261 16.67 11.81 4.68
N PHE A 262 17.50 10.77 4.55
CA PHE A 262 18.94 10.89 4.39
C PHE A 262 19.29 10.74 2.92
N GLY A 263 20.09 11.67 2.41
CA GLY A 263 20.62 11.65 1.05
C GLY A 263 22.09 12.05 1.03
N ILE A 264 22.81 11.50 0.06
CA ILE A 264 24.19 11.83 -0.27
C ILE A 264 24.17 13.04 -1.20
N VAL A 265 25.09 13.97 -0.94
CA VAL A 265 25.36 15.07 -1.87
C VAL A 265 26.14 14.53 -3.06
N GLU A 266 25.47 14.36 -4.20
CA GLU A 266 26.09 13.88 -5.44
C GLU A 266 26.94 14.96 -6.11
N SER A 267 26.46 16.21 -6.10
CA SER A 267 27.21 17.33 -6.66
C SER A 267 26.80 18.67 -6.06
N ILE A 268 27.77 19.58 -5.98
CA ILE A 268 27.54 20.96 -5.52
C ILE A 268 27.84 21.89 -6.69
N LYS A 269 26.81 22.60 -7.18
CA LYS A 269 26.92 23.65 -8.18
C LYS A 269 26.25 24.91 -7.65
N PHE A 270 27.00 25.68 -6.85
CA PHE A 270 26.50 26.84 -6.13
C PHE A 270 25.61 27.75 -7.02
N PRO A 271 24.40 28.14 -6.56
CA PRO A 271 23.82 27.92 -5.23
C PRO A 271 23.01 26.60 -5.09
N ARG A 272 23.14 25.66 -6.03
CA ARG A 272 22.36 24.41 -6.07
C ARG A 272 23.19 23.23 -5.59
N VAL A 273 22.51 22.28 -4.96
CA VAL A 273 23.08 20.99 -4.54
C VAL A 273 22.20 19.90 -5.12
N LEU A 274 22.80 18.89 -5.72
CA LEU A 274 22.12 17.66 -6.12
C LEU A 274 22.30 16.65 -4.99
N ILE A 275 21.18 16.11 -4.53
CA ILE A 275 21.12 15.04 -3.53
C ILE A 275 20.43 13.83 -4.15
N ASP A 276 20.85 12.63 -3.79
CA ASP A 276 20.33 11.35 -4.30
C ASP A 276 18.97 10.94 -3.70
N VAL A 277 18.16 11.92 -3.34
CA VAL A 277 16.80 11.76 -2.79
C VAL A 277 15.83 12.66 -3.52
N GLY A 278 14.64 12.15 -3.80
CA GLY A 278 13.62 12.88 -4.55
C GLY A 278 12.20 12.61 -4.06
N GLU A 279 11.22 13.01 -4.87
CA GLU A 279 9.79 12.89 -4.51
C GLU A 279 9.39 11.46 -4.12
N ARG A 280 10.02 10.45 -4.74
CA ARG A 280 9.79 9.03 -4.47
C ARG A 280 10.31 8.58 -3.10
N ASP A 281 11.29 9.29 -2.54
CA ASP A 281 11.86 9.05 -1.21
C ASP A 281 11.12 9.87 -0.12
N GLY A 282 10.05 10.59 -0.51
CA GLY A 282 9.23 11.41 0.39
C GLY A 282 9.59 12.90 0.40
N VAL A 283 10.51 13.33 -0.46
CA VAL A 283 10.97 14.73 -0.52
C VAL A 283 9.90 15.61 -1.18
N LYS A 284 9.45 16.66 -0.49
CA LYS A 284 8.48 17.63 -1.02
C LYS A 284 9.10 19.02 -1.08
N SER A 285 8.61 19.88 -1.97
CA SER A 285 8.99 21.30 -1.96
C SER A 285 8.61 21.93 -0.61
N GLY A 286 9.54 22.68 -0.04
CA GLY A 286 9.44 23.22 1.32
C GLY A 286 10.16 22.39 2.38
N ASN A 287 10.60 21.17 2.08
CA ASN A 287 11.46 20.39 2.99
C ASN A 287 12.84 21.07 3.13
N THR A 288 13.40 21.02 4.34
CA THR A 288 14.76 21.49 4.63
C THR A 288 15.64 20.32 5.04
N PHE A 289 16.78 20.18 4.37
CA PHE A 289 17.82 19.20 4.69
C PHE A 289 18.95 19.86 5.46
N GLY A 290 19.31 19.30 6.61
CA GLY A 290 20.54 19.68 7.31
C GLY A 290 21.74 18.95 6.72
N VAL A 291 22.72 19.69 6.22
CA VAL A 291 24.00 19.15 5.77
C VAL A 291 24.91 19.03 6.98
N LYS A 292 25.36 17.80 7.29
CA LYS A 292 26.27 17.54 8.41
C LYS A 292 27.66 17.15 7.90
N ASP A 293 28.68 17.64 8.57
CA ASP A 293 30.07 17.20 8.47
C ASP A 293 30.52 16.73 9.85
N ASN A 294 30.90 15.45 9.98
CA ASN A 294 31.25 14.80 11.25
C ASN A 294 30.24 15.10 12.37
N GLU A 295 28.96 14.85 12.09
CA GLU A 295 27.79 15.10 12.96
C GLU A 295 27.46 16.57 13.25
N LYS A 296 28.34 17.50 12.87
CA LYS A 296 28.11 18.93 13.01
C LYS A 296 27.31 19.46 11.83
N LEU A 297 26.18 20.10 12.11
CA LEU A 297 25.40 20.82 11.09
C LEU A 297 26.23 21.98 10.52
N ILE A 298 26.46 21.98 9.22
CA ILE A 298 27.27 22.98 8.51
C ILE A 298 26.45 23.83 7.53
N ALA A 299 25.32 23.33 7.03
CA ALA A 299 24.45 24.08 6.13
C ALA A 299 23.01 23.55 6.15
N GLU A 300 22.10 24.30 5.54
CA GLU A 300 20.73 23.87 5.27
C GLU A 300 20.42 24.02 3.78
N ILE A 301 19.78 23.01 3.21
CA ILE A 301 19.33 23.01 1.81
C ILE A 301 17.81 22.98 1.83
N LYS A 302 17.19 23.91 1.11
CA LYS A 302 15.74 23.94 0.93
C LYS A 302 15.37 23.38 -0.45
N VAL A 303 14.38 22.49 -0.48
CA VAL A 303 13.80 21.92 -1.72
C VAL A 303 12.68 22.77 -2.26
#